data_AF-A0A956DCR0-F1
#
_entry.id   AF-A0A956DCR0-F1
#
_cell.length_a   1.000
_cell.length_b   1.000
_cell.length_c   1.000
_cell.angle_alpha   90.00
_cell.angle_beta   90.00
_cell.angle_gamma   90.00
#
_symmetry.space_group_name_H-M   'P 1'
#
loop_
_entity.id
_entity.type
_entity.pdbx_description
1 polymer ?
#
loop_
_entity_poly.entity_id
_entity_poly.type
_entity_poly.pdbx_seq_one_letter_code
_entity_poly.pdbx_strand_id
1 'polypeptide(L)'
;MKSLHLTLACALALVATQASAQTTLNQFRASETTEDAFALSRPDDQGHLRIGAQLHLDYSNDPLVYESELGFPETETARVVEHQLTGTVGLSIGLFDRYVIFGGLPLNFVMNGDAEGSLPFGVAGADGGGLGDVYLGARARLMGEQDDLFGLALQATITLPTGGGTYRGDDFLSFHPELLAELRPGLLRMTANLGVRIRENQSYVGNLEVGDELTFGLGLTAPLYGDFRDPGKLRFELHAQVFGSSSFTDFFGREETPLEALAGAKLHLPNGLVVGASGGAGITRGFGSPDGRAVFTVGWAQPREVAPEAPAEPTDTDGDGLVDENDACPSEPEDADDFEDTDGCPDPDNDGDGVLDADDRCPLEAGPAENGGCPDTDTDGDGIVDRLDACVDRAEDADGFEDEDGCPDEDNDGDQLLDAQDGCPNDAGPIANRGCPDTDRDGDTVVDRLDNCPDEAGTVENQGCVARQQVQITEGRLVILDKVYFATNRDTIQSRSFRLLDNVARVLNAHPEIQRVRVEGHTDDRGDDQRNMQLSQRRAEAVVEYLA
;
A
#
# COMPACT_ATOMS: atom_id res chain seq x y z
N MET A 1 33.77 -18.86 54.81
CA MET A 1 34.78 -19.82 54.29
C MET A 1 34.27 -20.30 52.94
N LYS A 2 34.87 -20.10 51.77
CA LYS A 2 36.17 -19.57 51.33
C LYS A 2 35.93 -19.03 49.90
N SER A 3 36.46 -17.86 49.58
CA SER A 3 36.67 -17.36 48.22
C SER A 3 37.85 -18.11 47.59
N LEU A 4 37.71 -18.55 46.34
CA LEU A 4 38.75 -19.25 45.59
C LEU A 4 39.34 -18.26 44.57
N HIS A 5 40.49 -17.68 44.93
CA HIS A 5 41.33 -16.93 43.99
C HIS A 5 42.18 -17.93 43.21
N LEU A 6 42.06 -17.93 41.88
CA LEU A 6 42.89 -18.71 40.97
C LEU A 6 44.00 -17.78 40.45
N THR A 7 45.13 -17.73 41.15
CA THR A 7 46.37 -17.11 40.65
C THR A 7 47.14 -18.14 39.83
N LEU A 8 47.15 -17.96 38.50
CA LEU A 8 48.01 -18.68 37.58
C LEU A 8 49.35 -17.94 37.51
N ALA A 9 50.35 -18.41 38.26
CA ALA A 9 51.72 -17.93 38.16
C ALA A 9 52.50 -18.90 37.26
N CYS A 10 52.73 -18.52 36.00
CA CYS A 10 53.61 -19.24 35.10
C CYS A 10 55.02 -18.63 35.25
N ALA A 11 55.93 -19.36 35.88
CA ALA A 11 57.33 -18.98 35.98
C ALA A 11 58.06 -19.48 34.72
N LEU A 12 58.33 -18.57 33.77
CA LEU A 12 59.28 -18.83 32.69
C LEU A 12 60.69 -18.50 33.18
N ALA A 13 61.53 -19.52 33.27
CA ALA A 13 62.97 -19.33 33.46
C ALA A 13 63.60 -19.02 32.09
N LEU A 14 64.11 -17.81 31.90
CA LEU A 14 64.98 -17.48 30.76
C LEU A 14 66.35 -18.12 30.98
N VAL A 15 66.71 -19.06 30.10
CA VAL A 15 68.10 -19.41 29.83
C VAL A 15 68.47 -18.70 28.53
N ALA A 16 69.38 -17.74 28.60
CA ALA A 16 69.93 -17.09 27.43
C ALA A 16 70.97 -18.01 26.78
N THR A 17 70.72 -18.43 25.54
CA THR A 17 71.72 -19.03 24.63
C THR A 17 72.00 -18.09 23.46
N GLN A 18 73.20 -18.23 22.91
CA GLN A 18 73.84 -17.32 21.95
C GLN A 18 73.03 -17.08 20.67
N ALA A 19 73.20 -15.88 20.10
CA ALA A 19 72.70 -15.48 18.79
C ALA A 19 73.06 -16.51 17.71
N SER A 20 72.08 -17.34 17.37
CA SER A 20 72.02 -18.16 16.17
C SER A 20 70.74 -17.75 15.44
N ALA A 21 70.70 -17.86 14.10
CA ALA A 21 69.59 -17.37 13.28
C ALA A 21 68.26 -18.09 13.60
N GLN A 22 67.55 -17.57 14.60
CA GLN A 22 66.27 -18.06 15.11
C GLN A 22 65.17 -17.08 14.71
N THR A 23 64.96 -16.88 13.40
CA THR A 23 63.75 -16.22 12.90
C THR A 23 63.00 -17.15 11.98
N THR A 24 61.67 -17.07 11.98
CA THR A 24 60.86 -17.83 11.04
C THR A 24 61.14 -17.40 9.60
N LEU A 25 61.45 -18.37 8.74
CA LEU A 25 61.65 -18.13 7.31
C LEU A 25 60.34 -18.11 6.51
N ASN A 26 59.31 -18.80 7.01
CA ASN A 26 58.08 -19.01 6.24
C ASN A 26 57.20 -17.75 6.30
N GLN A 27 57.17 -16.99 5.20
CA GLN A 27 56.32 -15.81 5.06
C GLN A 27 54.85 -16.15 4.80
N PHE A 28 54.59 -17.36 4.28
CA PHE A 28 53.23 -17.86 4.13
C PHE A 28 52.63 -18.17 5.51
N ARG A 29 51.50 -17.53 5.80
CA ARG A 29 50.63 -17.92 6.90
C ARG A 29 49.36 -18.52 6.32
N ALA A 30 49.07 -19.74 6.74
CA ALA A 30 47.80 -20.36 6.43
C ALA A 30 46.67 -19.52 7.03
N SER A 31 45.62 -19.28 6.23
CA SER A 31 44.42 -18.60 6.70
C SER A 31 43.80 -19.32 7.91
N GLU A 32 43.12 -18.60 8.79
CA GLU A 32 42.80 -19.09 10.14
C GLU A 32 41.56 -19.98 10.21
N THR A 33 40.65 -19.82 9.26
CA THR A 33 39.40 -20.58 9.17
C THR A 33 39.31 -21.36 7.87
N THR A 34 38.43 -22.37 7.86
CA THR A 34 38.20 -23.24 6.68
C THR A 34 37.55 -22.52 5.51
N GLU A 35 36.78 -21.45 5.78
CA GLU A 35 36.05 -20.65 4.80
C GLU A 35 36.88 -19.48 4.23
N ASP A 36 38.05 -19.24 4.81
CA ASP A 36 39.02 -18.29 4.28
C ASP A 36 39.67 -18.84 2.99
N ALA A 37 40.52 -18.05 2.34
CA ALA A 37 41.29 -18.50 1.17
C ALA A 37 42.48 -19.38 1.60
N PHE A 38 43.63 -19.34 0.94
CA PHE A 38 44.80 -20.14 1.39
C PHE A 38 45.73 -19.31 2.29
N ALA A 39 46.01 -18.07 1.90
CA ALA A 39 46.85 -17.13 2.64
C ALA A 39 46.07 -15.94 3.20
N LEU A 40 44.86 -15.68 2.69
CA LEU A 40 44.07 -14.50 3.04
C LEU A 40 42.87 -14.86 3.91
N SER A 41 42.80 -14.23 5.07
CA SER A 41 41.68 -14.19 6.00
C SER A 41 40.52 -13.36 5.46
N ARG A 42 39.28 -13.79 5.71
CA ARG A 42 38.06 -13.07 5.32
C ARG A 42 37.40 -12.43 6.54
N PRO A 43 36.54 -11.40 6.36
CA PRO A 43 35.79 -10.79 7.46
C PRO A 43 34.62 -11.66 7.98
N ASP A 44 34.60 -12.96 7.67
CA ASP A 44 33.58 -13.92 8.10
C ASP A 44 33.70 -14.24 9.61
N ASP A 45 32.56 -14.37 10.28
CA ASP A 45 32.45 -14.60 11.72
C ASP A 45 32.28 -16.08 12.13
N GLN A 46 32.25 -17.01 11.16
CA GLN A 46 31.96 -18.44 11.31
C GLN A 46 30.59 -18.80 11.93
N GLY A 47 29.85 -17.89 12.55
CA GLY A 47 28.62 -18.13 13.32
C GLY A 47 28.84 -18.52 14.79
N HIS A 48 27.85 -18.29 15.64
CA HIS A 48 27.94 -18.55 17.09
C HIS A 48 28.12 -20.04 17.44
N LEU A 49 29.13 -20.31 18.29
CA LEU A 49 29.53 -21.64 18.79
C LEU A 49 29.89 -22.64 17.69
N ARG A 50 30.16 -22.17 16.47
CA ARG A 50 30.63 -23.05 15.38
C ARG A 50 32.11 -23.28 15.51
N ILE A 51 32.49 -24.55 15.54
CA ILE A 51 33.88 -24.99 15.67
C ILE A 51 34.43 -25.34 14.30
N GLY A 52 35.66 -24.91 14.03
CA GLY A 52 36.44 -25.29 12.86
C GLY A 52 37.78 -25.92 13.25
N ALA A 53 38.22 -26.91 12.49
CA ALA A 53 39.54 -27.51 12.61
C ALA A 53 40.13 -27.69 11.21
N GLN A 54 41.43 -27.45 11.04
CA GLN A 54 42.07 -27.58 9.74
C GLN A 54 43.53 -27.99 9.83
N LEU A 55 44.00 -28.67 8.79
CA LEU A 55 45.37 -29.01 8.54
C LEU A 55 45.79 -28.41 7.20
N HIS A 56 46.76 -27.51 7.24
CA HIS A 56 47.44 -27.00 6.05
C HIS A 56 48.80 -27.67 5.93
N LEU A 57 49.13 -28.21 4.76
CA LEU A 57 50.45 -28.71 4.41
C LEU A 57 51.02 -27.78 3.35
N ASP A 58 52.05 -27.02 3.68
CA ASP A 58 52.74 -26.14 2.74
C ASP A 58 54.15 -26.65 2.46
N TYR A 59 54.44 -26.85 1.18
CA TYR A 59 55.76 -27.17 0.65
C TYR A 59 56.32 -25.95 -0.07
N SER A 60 57.54 -25.56 0.26
CA SER A 60 58.28 -24.50 -0.41
C SER A 60 59.64 -24.98 -0.89
N ASN A 61 60.01 -24.53 -2.09
CA ASN A 61 61.28 -24.80 -2.75
C ASN A 61 62.12 -23.51 -2.80
N ASP A 62 63.36 -23.62 -2.35
CA ASP A 62 64.34 -22.54 -2.27
C ASP A 62 63.84 -21.26 -1.55
N PRO A 63 63.19 -21.34 -0.38
CA PRO A 63 62.73 -20.15 0.37
C PRO A 63 63.87 -19.27 0.91
N LEU A 64 65.11 -19.80 0.99
CA LEU A 64 66.28 -19.01 1.38
C LEU A 64 67.54 -19.46 0.63
N VAL A 65 68.01 -18.59 -0.27
CA VAL A 65 69.21 -18.79 -1.08
C VAL A 65 70.16 -17.60 -0.95
N TYR A 66 71.45 -17.84 -1.18
CA TYR A 66 72.46 -16.80 -1.32
C TYR A 66 72.79 -16.58 -2.78
N GLU A 67 72.60 -15.35 -3.25
CA GLU A 67 72.93 -14.92 -4.60
C GLU A 67 74.16 -14.02 -4.58
N SER A 68 75.05 -14.19 -5.56
CA SER A 68 76.20 -13.29 -5.72
C SER A 68 75.82 -11.97 -6.41
N GLU A 69 74.75 -11.95 -7.20
CA GLU A 69 74.10 -10.76 -7.74
C GLU A 69 72.60 -10.80 -7.39
N LEU A 70 72.14 -9.86 -6.57
CA LEU A 70 70.80 -9.93 -5.96
C LEU A 70 69.68 -9.97 -7.01
N GLY A 71 68.77 -10.92 -6.79
CA GLY A 71 67.60 -11.32 -7.56
C GLY A 71 67.87 -11.80 -8.99
N PHE A 72 69.07 -12.33 -9.26
CA PHE A 72 69.38 -13.09 -10.47
C PHE A 72 69.59 -14.58 -10.14
N PRO A 73 68.64 -15.46 -10.51
CA PRO A 73 68.72 -16.90 -10.24
C PRO A 73 70.00 -17.58 -10.72
N GLU A 74 70.54 -17.12 -11.84
CA GLU A 74 71.75 -17.68 -12.43
C GLU A 74 73.01 -17.46 -11.55
N THR A 75 72.90 -16.63 -10.52
CA THR A 75 74.00 -16.25 -9.63
C THR A 75 73.88 -16.83 -8.22
N GLU A 76 72.94 -17.77 -8.02
CA GLU A 76 72.80 -18.53 -6.78
C GLU A 76 74.07 -19.32 -6.48
N THR A 77 74.60 -19.13 -5.27
CA THR A 77 75.88 -19.70 -4.82
C THR A 77 75.73 -20.70 -3.69
N ALA A 78 74.65 -20.62 -2.90
CA ALA A 78 74.34 -21.57 -1.84
C ALA A 78 72.83 -21.58 -1.54
N ARG A 79 72.28 -22.75 -1.21
CA ARG A 79 70.89 -22.92 -0.77
C ARG A 79 70.85 -23.15 0.73
N VAL A 80 70.51 -22.12 1.51
CA VAL A 80 70.44 -22.22 2.99
C VAL A 80 69.28 -23.11 3.40
N VAL A 81 68.12 -22.93 2.75
CA VAL A 81 66.96 -23.80 2.84
C VAL A 81 66.47 -24.07 1.42
N GLU A 82 66.58 -25.32 0.98
CA GLU A 82 66.21 -25.81 -0.36
C GLU A 82 64.81 -26.42 -0.38
N HIS A 83 64.47 -27.26 0.59
CA HIS A 83 63.11 -27.79 0.72
C HIS A 83 62.60 -27.63 2.13
N GLN A 84 61.40 -27.09 2.25
CA GLN A 84 60.66 -26.98 3.51
C GLN A 84 59.25 -27.54 3.33
N LEU A 85 58.82 -28.40 4.25
CA LEU A 85 57.46 -28.91 4.35
C LEU A 85 56.94 -28.66 5.76
N THR A 86 55.94 -27.80 5.88
CA THR A 86 55.33 -27.42 7.15
C THR A 86 53.87 -27.86 7.19
N GLY A 87 53.43 -28.37 8.34
CA GLY A 87 52.05 -28.71 8.63
C GLY A 87 51.49 -27.81 9.72
N THR A 88 50.47 -27.01 9.42
CA THR A 88 49.82 -26.16 10.41
C THR A 88 48.48 -26.75 10.82
N VAL A 89 48.36 -27.13 12.09
CA VAL A 89 47.09 -27.55 12.70
C VAL A 89 46.42 -26.32 13.29
N GLY A 90 45.26 -25.94 12.75
CA GLY A 90 44.47 -24.79 13.20
C GLY A 90 43.15 -25.21 13.84
N LEU A 91 42.75 -24.49 14.89
CA LEU A 91 41.43 -24.57 15.52
C LEU A 91 40.80 -23.19 15.56
N SER A 92 39.49 -23.13 15.39
CA SER A 92 38.72 -21.89 15.41
C SER A 92 37.34 -22.10 16.05
N ILE A 93 36.81 -21.05 16.68
CA ILE A 93 35.44 -21.00 17.20
C ILE A 93 34.83 -19.63 16.97
N GLY A 94 33.66 -19.60 16.34
CA GLY A 94 32.85 -18.39 16.21
C GLY A 94 32.02 -18.13 17.49
N LEU A 95 31.85 -16.87 17.85
CA LEU A 95 31.19 -16.41 19.08
C LEU A 95 30.31 -15.18 18.77
N PHE A 96 29.07 -15.19 19.25
CA PHE A 96 28.11 -14.08 19.17
C PHE A 96 27.90 -13.54 17.75
N ASP A 97 28.04 -14.38 16.72
CA ASP A 97 27.94 -14.02 15.29
C ASP A 97 28.78 -12.78 14.91
N ARG A 98 29.91 -12.61 15.61
CA ARG A 98 30.73 -11.40 15.51
C ARG A 98 32.22 -11.62 15.76
N TYR A 99 32.58 -12.56 16.62
CA TYR A 99 33.96 -12.81 16.99
C TYR A 99 34.38 -14.20 16.57
N VAL A 100 35.61 -14.36 16.09
CA VAL A 100 36.24 -15.66 15.91
C VAL A 100 37.47 -15.72 16.79
N ILE A 101 37.59 -16.75 17.61
CA ILE A 101 38.82 -17.05 18.33
C ILE A 101 39.50 -18.21 17.62
N PHE A 102 40.78 -18.07 17.30
CA PHE A 102 41.53 -19.09 16.59
C PHE A 102 42.92 -19.27 17.17
N GLY A 103 43.53 -20.41 16.88
CA GLY A 103 44.92 -20.67 17.18
C GLY A 103 45.47 -21.77 16.30
N GLY A 104 46.79 -21.77 16.12
CA GLY A 104 47.45 -22.77 15.30
C GLY A 104 48.82 -23.18 15.82
N LEU A 105 49.19 -24.40 15.46
CA LEU A 105 50.47 -25.03 15.77
C LEU A 105 51.15 -25.46 14.46
N PRO A 106 52.22 -24.76 14.03
CA PRO A 106 53.02 -25.16 12.89
C PRO A 106 54.02 -26.26 13.28
N LEU A 107 54.13 -27.27 12.41
CA LEU A 107 54.98 -28.44 12.53
C LEU A 107 55.86 -28.56 11.29
N ASN A 108 57.14 -28.26 11.39
CA ASN A 108 58.09 -28.47 10.30
C ASN A 108 58.39 -29.97 10.21
N PHE A 109 58.02 -30.63 9.11
CA PHE A 109 58.30 -32.04 8.89
C PHE A 109 59.64 -32.25 8.19
N VAL A 110 59.95 -31.40 7.22
CA VAL A 110 61.19 -31.43 6.44
C VAL A 110 61.70 -30.01 6.33
N MET A 111 62.99 -29.82 6.58
CA MET A 111 63.71 -28.60 6.26
C MET A 111 65.16 -28.99 5.99
N ASN A 112 65.63 -28.82 4.76
CA ASN A 112 66.99 -29.15 4.37
C ASN A 112 67.59 -28.08 3.45
N GLY A 113 68.90 -28.13 3.27
CA GLY A 113 69.67 -27.23 2.42
C GLY A 113 71.11 -27.73 2.30
N ASP A 114 71.99 -26.88 1.78
CA ASP A 114 73.42 -27.14 1.71
C ASP A 114 74.00 -27.31 3.13
N ALA A 115 75.07 -28.12 3.25
CA ALA A 115 75.70 -28.37 4.54
C ALA A 115 76.25 -27.07 5.14
N GLU A 116 76.15 -26.90 6.46
CA GLU A 116 76.57 -25.68 7.17
C GLU A 116 78.01 -25.24 6.83
N GLY A 117 78.93 -26.20 6.68
CA GLY A 117 80.32 -25.92 6.30
C GLY A 117 80.54 -25.46 4.86
N SER A 118 79.53 -25.57 3.99
CA SER A 118 79.52 -25.03 2.62
C SER A 118 78.75 -23.71 2.50
N LEU A 119 78.05 -23.28 3.55
CA LEU A 119 77.31 -22.02 3.53
C LEU A 119 78.25 -20.83 3.72
N PRO A 120 78.08 -19.74 2.95
CA PRO A 120 78.89 -18.55 3.10
C PRO A 120 78.61 -17.85 4.44
N PHE A 121 79.59 -17.11 4.94
CA PHE A 121 79.48 -16.27 6.13
C PHE A 121 79.13 -16.95 7.47
N GLY A 122 79.20 -18.28 7.54
CA GLY A 122 78.97 -19.03 8.78
C GLY A 122 77.51 -18.99 9.26
N VAL A 123 76.56 -18.83 8.34
CA VAL A 123 75.14 -19.01 8.67
C VAL A 123 74.85 -20.45 9.05
N ALA A 124 73.94 -20.64 10.00
CA ALA A 124 73.48 -21.96 10.40
C ALA A 124 72.68 -22.60 9.25
N GLY A 125 72.89 -23.88 8.99
CA GLY A 125 72.10 -24.62 8.00
C GLY A 125 70.71 -25.02 8.55
N ALA A 126 69.83 -25.45 7.64
CA ALA A 126 68.57 -26.07 8.01
C ALA A 126 68.78 -27.30 8.92
N ASP A 127 68.05 -27.36 10.04
CA ASP A 127 68.24 -28.37 11.09
C ASP A 127 67.17 -29.48 11.11
N GLY A 128 66.35 -29.58 10.07
CA GLY A 128 65.33 -30.63 9.91
C GLY A 128 63.96 -30.25 10.46
N GLY A 129 63.34 -31.16 11.21
CA GLY A 129 61.94 -31.05 11.63
C GLY A 129 61.74 -30.64 13.09
N GLY A 130 60.58 -30.08 13.41
CA GLY A 130 60.06 -29.89 14.76
C GLY A 130 59.03 -28.75 14.86
N LEU A 131 58.74 -28.33 16.08
CA LEU A 131 57.69 -27.34 16.35
C LEU A 131 58.14 -25.94 15.91
N GLY A 132 57.25 -25.21 15.26
CA GLY A 132 57.37 -23.76 15.13
C GLY A 132 56.58 -23.04 16.22
N ASP A 133 56.38 -21.74 16.04
CA ASP A 133 55.71 -20.89 17.02
C ASP A 133 54.19 -21.05 17.03
N VAL A 134 53.65 -21.29 18.22
CA VAL A 134 52.20 -21.31 18.44
C VAL A 134 51.66 -19.90 18.30
N TYR A 135 50.53 -19.76 17.61
CA TYR A 135 49.83 -18.49 17.52
C TYR A 135 48.39 -18.61 18.03
N LEU A 136 47.91 -17.52 18.61
CA LEU A 136 46.56 -17.34 19.12
C LEU A 136 46.07 -15.97 18.65
N GLY A 137 44.84 -15.92 18.17
CA GLY A 137 44.28 -14.67 17.68
C GLY A 137 42.78 -14.58 17.83
N ALA A 138 42.29 -13.37 17.59
CA ALA A 138 40.89 -13.05 17.57
C ALA A 138 40.57 -12.18 16.35
N ARG A 139 39.44 -12.46 15.72
CA ARG A 139 38.84 -11.66 14.65
C ARG A 139 37.53 -11.07 15.16
N ALA A 140 37.29 -9.80 14.89
CA ALA A 140 36.06 -9.10 15.23
C ALA A 140 35.47 -8.49 13.97
N ARG A 141 34.29 -8.97 13.55
CA ARG A 141 33.52 -8.39 12.47
C ARG A 141 33.04 -7.00 12.88
N LEU A 142 33.42 -6.00 12.10
CA LEU A 142 33.08 -4.60 12.33
C LEU A 142 31.77 -4.26 11.64
N MET A 143 31.62 -4.68 10.37
CA MET A 143 30.42 -4.48 9.56
C MET A 143 30.31 -5.47 8.41
N GLY A 144 29.11 -5.56 7.84
CA GLY A 144 28.77 -6.47 6.76
C GLY A 144 28.48 -7.87 7.26
N GLU A 145 27.36 -8.46 6.86
CA GLU A 145 27.01 -9.88 7.05
C GLU A 145 27.32 -10.68 5.78
N GLN A 146 27.12 -12.00 5.77
CA GLN A 146 27.55 -12.90 4.68
C GLN A 146 26.90 -12.63 3.31
N ASP A 147 25.76 -11.93 3.29
CA ASP A 147 25.02 -11.58 2.06
C ASP A 147 25.20 -10.12 1.61
N ASP A 148 25.79 -9.27 2.45
CA ASP A 148 26.05 -7.87 2.12
C ASP A 148 27.10 -7.69 1.00
N LEU A 149 27.05 -6.56 0.29
CA LEU A 149 28.03 -6.26 -0.76
C LEU A 149 29.47 -6.10 -0.20
N PHE A 150 29.59 -5.61 1.04
CA PHE A 150 30.88 -5.29 1.66
C PHE A 150 30.96 -5.84 3.08
N GLY A 151 32.12 -6.40 3.44
CA GLY A 151 32.44 -6.80 4.82
C GLY A 151 33.74 -6.20 5.30
N LEU A 152 33.81 -5.88 6.60
CA LEU A 152 35.02 -5.40 7.26
C LEU A 152 35.20 -6.09 8.61
N ALA A 153 36.41 -6.52 8.91
CA ALA A 153 36.78 -7.07 10.20
C ALA A 153 38.16 -6.58 10.64
N LEU A 154 38.39 -6.61 11.95
CA LEU A 154 39.71 -6.42 12.54
C LEU A 154 40.18 -7.77 13.08
N GLN A 155 41.40 -8.17 12.77
CA GLN A 155 42.04 -9.37 13.29
C GLN A 155 43.28 -8.98 14.08
N ALA A 156 43.57 -9.70 15.16
CA ALA A 156 44.77 -9.53 15.95
C ALA A 156 45.32 -10.90 16.34
N THR A 157 46.57 -11.15 15.98
CA THR A 157 47.26 -12.42 16.23
C THR A 157 48.51 -12.19 17.08
N ILE A 158 48.67 -13.00 18.11
CA ILE A 158 49.88 -13.07 18.94
C ILE A 158 50.59 -14.39 18.61
N THR A 159 51.87 -14.31 18.31
CA THR A 159 52.75 -15.47 18.07
C THR A 159 53.72 -15.59 19.24
N LEU A 160 53.78 -16.77 19.84
CA LEU A 160 54.57 -17.07 21.03
C LEU A 160 55.87 -17.77 20.62
N PRO A 161 57.04 -17.40 21.18
CA PRO A 161 58.33 -18.01 20.88
C PRO A 161 58.43 -19.40 21.51
N THR A 162 57.75 -20.37 20.92
CA THR A 162 57.67 -21.77 21.39
C THR A 162 58.38 -22.74 20.45
N GLY A 163 58.69 -22.28 19.24
CA GLY A 163 59.49 -23.00 18.28
C GLY A 163 60.91 -23.18 18.80
N GLY A 164 61.56 -24.25 18.34
CA GLY A 164 62.96 -24.51 18.65
C GLY A 164 63.73 -24.81 17.38
N GLY A 165 65.00 -24.41 17.35
CA GLY A 165 65.91 -24.65 16.22
C GLY A 165 66.02 -23.49 15.24
N THR A 166 66.85 -23.67 14.22
CA THR A 166 67.16 -22.65 13.21
C THR A 166 65.96 -22.46 12.29
N TYR A 167 65.61 -21.23 11.92
CA TYR A 167 64.57 -20.91 10.91
C TYR A 167 63.10 -21.30 11.19
N ARG A 168 62.79 -21.87 12.37
CA ARG A 168 61.46 -22.45 12.67
C ARG A 168 60.50 -21.55 13.45
N GLY A 169 61.03 -20.50 14.05
CA GLY A 169 60.30 -19.58 14.92
C GLY A 169 61.18 -18.40 15.30
N ASP A 170 60.59 -17.41 15.93
CA ASP A 170 61.24 -16.24 16.48
C ASP A 170 61.50 -16.46 17.99
N ASP A 171 62.55 -15.83 18.52
CA ASP A 171 62.88 -15.88 19.97
C ASP A 171 62.08 -14.87 20.82
N PHE A 172 61.22 -14.09 20.19
CA PHE A 172 60.45 -13.02 20.81
C PHE A 172 58.95 -13.18 20.53
N LEU A 173 58.15 -12.48 21.33
CA LEU A 173 56.72 -12.38 21.11
C LEU A 173 56.44 -11.43 19.93
N SER A 174 55.69 -11.91 18.94
CA SER A 174 55.25 -11.10 17.79
C SER A 174 53.76 -10.77 17.91
N PHE A 175 53.39 -9.57 17.49
CA PHE A 175 51.99 -9.12 17.43
C PHE A 175 51.62 -8.65 16.02
N HIS A 176 50.48 -9.10 15.51
CA HIS A 176 50.04 -8.82 14.15
C HIS A 176 48.56 -8.39 14.13
N PRO A 177 48.28 -7.08 14.25
CA PRO A 177 46.99 -6.50 13.91
C PRO A 177 46.80 -6.38 12.40
N GLU A 178 45.60 -6.73 11.93
CA GLU A 178 45.23 -6.78 10.52
C GLU A 178 43.81 -6.22 10.32
N LEU A 179 43.62 -5.43 9.27
CA LEU A 179 42.33 -5.04 8.74
C LEU A 179 41.97 -5.95 7.57
N LEU A 180 40.78 -6.53 7.62
CA LEU A 180 40.25 -7.44 6.61
C LEU A 180 39.06 -6.77 5.93
N ALA A 181 39.08 -6.71 4.61
CA ALA A 181 37.99 -6.18 3.80
C ALA A 181 37.57 -7.18 2.72
N GLU A 182 36.29 -7.22 2.40
CA GLU A 182 35.77 -8.05 1.33
C GLU A 182 34.68 -7.34 0.53
N LEU A 183 34.78 -7.36 -0.79
CA LEU A 183 33.75 -6.92 -1.72
C LEU A 183 33.15 -8.13 -2.43
N ARG A 184 31.82 -8.15 -2.59
CA ARG A 184 31.07 -9.33 -3.09
C ARG A 184 30.16 -8.99 -4.29
N PRO A 185 30.72 -8.48 -5.40
CA PRO A 185 29.92 -8.13 -6.58
C PRO A 185 29.45 -9.39 -7.32
N GLY A 186 28.14 -9.63 -7.33
CA GLY A 186 27.52 -10.73 -8.08
C GLY A 186 28.03 -12.10 -7.61
N LEU A 187 28.74 -12.81 -8.49
CA LEU A 187 29.30 -14.14 -8.21
C LEU A 187 30.78 -14.11 -7.78
N LEU A 188 31.41 -12.94 -7.62
CA LEU A 188 32.82 -12.86 -7.27
C LEU A 188 32.99 -12.35 -5.83
N ARG A 189 34.04 -12.82 -5.16
CA ARG A 189 34.52 -12.29 -3.88
C ARG A 189 35.92 -11.73 -4.05
N MET A 190 36.12 -10.49 -3.66
CA MET A 190 37.41 -9.81 -3.67
C MET A 190 37.82 -9.54 -2.22
N THR A 191 38.88 -10.18 -1.77
CA THR A 191 39.36 -10.09 -0.37
C THR A 191 40.63 -9.25 -0.32
N ALA A 192 40.76 -8.40 0.70
CA ALA A 192 41.93 -7.57 0.93
C ALA A 192 42.33 -7.62 2.41
N ASN A 193 43.62 -7.85 2.65
CA ASN A 193 44.21 -7.86 3.99
C ASN A 193 45.27 -6.76 4.05
N LEU A 194 45.31 -6.01 5.15
CA LEU A 194 46.33 -5.01 5.42
C LEU A 194 46.69 -5.07 6.90
N GLY A 195 47.94 -5.36 7.22
CA GLY A 195 48.37 -5.54 8.60
C GLY A 195 49.74 -4.94 8.90
N VAL A 196 50.06 -4.93 10.18
CA VAL A 196 51.35 -4.47 10.70
C VAL A 196 51.89 -5.57 11.60
N ARG A 197 52.98 -6.22 11.19
CA ARG A 197 53.66 -7.22 12.00
C ARG A 197 54.70 -6.52 12.86
N ILE A 198 54.51 -6.56 14.18
CA ILE A 198 55.37 -5.93 15.17
C ILE A 198 56.25 -7.00 15.80
N ARG A 199 57.56 -6.83 15.70
CA ARG A 199 58.56 -7.78 16.22
C ARG A 199 59.92 -7.11 16.48
N GLU A 200 60.79 -7.77 17.25
CA GLU A 200 62.13 -7.24 17.49
C GLU A 200 62.96 -7.22 16.20
N ASN A 201 63.68 -6.12 15.95
CA ASN A 201 64.51 -5.99 14.75
C ASN A 201 65.75 -6.89 14.85
N GLN A 202 65.95 -7.74 13.84
CA GLN A 202 67.07 -8.65 13.71
C GLN A 202 67.86 -8.30 12.45
N SER A 203 69.17 -8.09 12.59
CA SER A 203 70.06 -7.84 11.46
C SER A 203 70.74 -9.14 11.03
N TYR A 204 70.61 -9.49 9.76
CA TYR A 204 71.24 -10.66 9.14
C TYR A 204 72.48 -10.28 8.35
N VAL A 205 73.30 -11.28 8.01
CA VAL A 205 74.49 -11.07 7.19
C VAL A 205 74.09 -10.69 5.76
N GLY A 206 74.54 -9.51 5.29
CA GLY A 206 74.27 -9.03 3.93
C GLY A 206 73.37 -7.79 3.84
N ASN A 207 73.26 -6.98 4.90
CA ASN A 207 72.38 -5.80 5.03
C ASN A 207 70.87 -6.10 5.12
N LEU A 208 70.47 -7.36 5.19
CA LEU A 208 69.07 -7.74 5.41
C LEU A 208 68.67 -7.42 6.86
N GLU A 209 67.72 -6.48 7.02
CA GLU A 209 67.12 -6.14 8.31
C GLU A 209 65.67 -6.62 8.36
N VAL A 210 65.38 -7.47 9.33
CA VAL A 210 64.09 -8.16 9.47
C VAL A 210 63.50 -7.69 10.81
N GLY A 211 62.56 -6.75 10.72
CA GLY A 211 61.94 -6.11 11.89
C GLY A 211 60.44 -5.91 11.67
N ASP A 212 59.92 -4.76 12.07
CA ASP A 212 58.52 -4.41 11.85
C ASP A 212 58.20 -4.37 10.34
N GLU A 213 57.08 -4.97 9.93
CA GLU A 213 56.68 -5.10 8.53
C GLU A 213 55.23 -4.66 8.31
N LEU A 214 54.96 -4.01 7.18
CA LEU A 214 53.62 -3.87 6.63
C LEU A 214 53.28 -5.14 5.85
N THR A 215 52.22 -5.84 6.25
CA THR A 215 51.70 -7.00 5.50
C THR A 215 50.52 -6.58 4.65
N PHE A 216 50.40 -7.16 3.45
CA PHE A 216 49.28 -6.87 2.57
C PHE A 216 48.96 -8.05 1.67
N GLY A 217 47.69 -8.14 1.27
CA GLY A 217 47.25 -9.17 0.36
C GLY A 217 45.95 -8.82 -0.35
N LEU A 218 45.80 -9.35 -1.56
CA LEU A 218 44.63 -9.21 -2.41
C LEU A 218 44.27 -10.57 -3.01
N GLY A 219 43.00 -10.92 -2.94
CA GLY A 219 42.47 -12.19 -3.42
C GLY A 219 41.22 -12.02 -4.24
N LEU A 220 41.04 -12.92 -5.20
CA LEU A 220 39.82 -13.10 -5.96
C LEU A 220 39.37 -14.56 -5.78
N THR A 221 38.12 -14.75 -5.39
CA THR A 221 37.47 -16.05 -5.28
C THR A 221 36.24 -16.09 -6.16
N ALA A 222 36.10 -17.16 -6.95
CA ALA A 222 34.97 -17.37 -7.85
C ALA A 222 34.39 -18.80 -7.68
N PRO A 223 33.07 -18.97 -7.56
CA PRO A 223 32.45 -20.27 -7.48
C PRO A 223 32.35 -20.85 -8.90
N LEU A 224 32.97 -22.01 -9.13
CA LEU A 224 32.79 -22.77 -10.37
C LEU A 224 31.51 -23.64 -10.30
N TYR A 225 31.10 -24.04 -9.09
CA TYR A 225 29.85 -24.74 -8.82
C TYR A 225 29.32 -24.39 -7.42
N GLY A 226 28.00 -24.26 -7.29
CA GLY A 226 27.34 -23.82 -6.07
C GLY A 226 27.33 -22.30 -5.91
N ASP A 227 26.66 -21.81 -4.85
CA ASP A 227 26.58 -20.39 -4.51
C ASP A 227 27.20 -20.15 -3.13
N PHE A 228 27.96 -19.08 -3.01
CA PHE A 228 28.48 -18.51 -1.78
C PHE A 228 27.43 -18.25 -0.70
N ARG A 229 26.18 -17.99 -1.10
CA ARG A 229 25.01 -17.70 -0.24
C ARG A 229 24.33 -18.95 0.33
N ASP A 230 24.72 -20.13 -0.13
CA ASP A 230 24.18 -21.41 0.33
C ASP A 230 25.21 -22.15 1.22
N PRO A 231 25.49 -21.67 2.45
CA PRO A 231 26.40 -22.35 3.36
C PRO A 231 25.84 -23.74 3.71
N GLY A 232 26.64 -24.78 3.45
CA GLY A 232 26.25 -26.18 3.70
C GLY A 232 25.81 -26.97 2.45
N LYS A 233 25.79 -26.36 1.27
CA LYS A 233 25.71 -27.11 0.00
C LYS A 233 27.10 -27.43 -0.55
N LEU A 234 27.16 -28.31 -1.55
CA LEU A 234 28.39 -28.60 -2.30
C LEU A 234 28.83 -27.34 -3.05
N ARG A 235 30.03 -26.83 -2.78
CA ARG A 235 30.61 -25.69 -3.50
C ARG A 235 32.02 -26.01 -3.98
N PHE A 236 32.34 -25.58 -5.18
CA PHE A 236 33.68 -25.66 -5.73
C PHE A 236 34.16 -24.25 -6.09
N GLU A 237 35.20 -23.78 -5.40
CA GLU A 237 35.66 -22.40 -5.41
C GLU A 237 37.07 -22.34 -6.00
N LEU A 238 37.30 -21.41 -6.92
CA LEU A 238 38.61 -21.08 -7.48
C LEU A 238 39.14 -19.85 -6.76
N HIS A 239 40.40 -19.89 -6.34
CA HIS A 239 41.07 -18.80 -5.64
C HIS A 239 42.31 -18.35 -6.41
N ALA A 240 42.49 -17.05 -6.53
CA ALA A 240 43.73 -16.41 -6.96
C ALA A 240 44.11 -15.35 -5.92
N GLN A 241 45.33 -15.38 -5.40
CA GLN A 241 45.78 -14.54 -4.29
C GLN A 241 47.18 -14.01 -4.57
N VAL A 242 47.43 -12.78 -4.17
CA VAL A 242 48.77 -12.21 -4.06
C VAL A 242 48.90 -11.68 -2.64
N PHE A 243 50.00 -12.01 -1.98
CA PHE A 243 50.29 -11.53 -0.63
C PHE A 243 51.77 -11.28 -0.48
N GLY A 244 52.11 -10.46 0.49
CA GLY A 244 53.49 -10.14 0.79
C GLY A 244 53.62 -9.26 2.01
N SER A 245 54.84 -8.80 2.20
CA SER A 245 55.18 -7.86 3.25
C SER A 245 56.22 -6.85 2.75
N SER A 246 56.43 -5.77 3.49
CA SER A 246 57.45 -4.76 3.23
C SER A 246 57.97 -4.25 4.57
N SER A 247 59.29 -4.26 4.77
CA SER A 247 59.90 -3.74 5.99
C SER A 247 59.67 -2.22 6.13
N PHE A 248 59.49 -1.73 7.37
CA PHE A 248 59.46 -0.28 7.61
C PHE A 248 60.85 0.37 7.60
N THR A 249 61.92 -0.40 7.75
CA THR A 249 63.30 0.12 7.72
C THR A 249 63.77 0.41 6.29
N ASP A 250 63.45 -0.47 5.35
CA ASP A 250 63.67 -0.29 3.91
C ASP A 250 62.39 -0.58 3.11
N PHE A 251 61.52 0.42 3.04
CA PHE A 251 60.18 0.26 2.47
C PHE A 251 60.24 0.08 0.96
N PHE A 252 59.71 -1.05 0.47
CA PHE A 252 59.85 -1.51 -0.92
C PHE A 252 61.29 -1.80 -1.36
N GLY A 253 62.20 -2.05 -0.40
CA GLY A 253 63.46 -2.74 -0.65
C GLY A 253 63.20 -4.08 -1.33
N ARG A 254 64.03 -4.45 -2.31
CA ARG A 254 63.75 -5.64 -3.15
C ARG A 254 63.83 -6.91 -2.32
N GLU A 255 64.79 -6.96 -1.41
CA GLU A 255 65.11 -8.09 -0.55
C GLU A 255 64.13 -8.21 0.63
N GLU A 256 63.60 -7.08 1.10
CA GLU A 256 62.67 -6.93 2.24
C GLU A 256 61.20 -6.88 1.84
N THR A 257 60.90 -7.00 0.54
CA THR A 257 59.52 -7.00 0.02
C THR A 257 59.19 -8.29 -0.72
N PRO A 258 59.11 -9.44 -0.01
CA PRO A 258 58.69 -10.69 -0.63
C PRO A 258 57.21 -10.61 -1.02
N LEU A 259 56.93 -10.89 -2.29
CA LEU A 259 55.60 -11.00 -2.88
C LEU A 259 55.44 -12.38 -3.47
N GLU A 260 54.35 -13.05 -3.12
CA GLU A 260 53.99 -14.37 -3.62
C GLU A 260 52.61 -14.33 -4.28
N ALA A 261 52.44 -15.13 -5.34
CA ALA A 261 51.14 -15.38 -5.95
C ALA A 261 50.76 -16.85 -5.78
N LEU A 262 49.51 -17.10 -5.39
CA LEU A 262 48.92 -18.44 -5.29
C LEU A 262 47.66 -18.54 -6.14
N ALA A 263 47.48 -19.66 -6.83
CA ALA A 263 46.25 -20.04 -7.47
C ALA A 263 45.86 -21.46 -7.06
N GLY A 264 44.59 -21.69 -6.77
CA GLY A 264 44.13 -22.98 -6.29
C GLY A 264 42.62 -23.13 -6.31
N ALA A 265 42.16 -24.27 -5.82
CA ALA A 265 40.75 -24.56 -5.69
C ALA A 265 40.42 -25.20 -4.35
N LYS A 266 39.23 -24.90 -3.83
CA LYS A 266 38.65 -25.52 -2.64
C LYS A 266 37.31 -26.18 -2.97
N LEU A 267 37.08 -27.35 -2.40
CA LEU A 267 35.83 -28.10 -2.45
C LEU A 267 35.22 -28.11 -1.06
N HIS A 268 34.06 -27.47 -0.91
CA HIS A 268 33.25 -27.46 0.30
C HIS A 268 32.16 -28.52 0.16
N LEU A 269 32.11 -29.46 1.08
CA LEU A 269 31.15 -30.56 1.10
C LEU A 269 30.01 -30.27 2.10
N PRO A 270 28.80 -30.81 1.87
CA PRO A 270 27.65 -30.55 2.75
C PRO A 270 27.82 -30.99 4.21
N ASN A 271 28.73 -31.93 4.47
CA ASN A 271 29.05 -32.41 5.81
C ASN A 271 30.06 -31.51 6.57
N GLY A 272 30.43 -30.36 5.99
CA GLY A 272 31.36 -29.41 6.57
C GLY A 272 32.84 -29.68 6.26
N LEU A 273 33.16 -30.74 5.52
CA LEU A 273 34.54 -31.02 5.08
C LEU A 273 34.93 -30.08 3.93
N VAL A 274 36.10 -29.47 4.03
CA VAL A 274 36.70 -28.60 3.02
C VAL A 274 38.03 -29.21 2.60
N VAL A 275 38.24 -29.42 1.31
CA VAL A 275 39.51 -29.91 0.76
C VAL A 275 40.00 -28.93 -0.29
N GLY A 276 41.26 -28.53 -0.23
CA GLY A 276 41.81 -27.61 -1.21
C GLY A 276 43.25 -27.90 -1.57
N ALA A 277 43.64 -27.45 -2.75
CA ALA A 277 45.00 -27.47 -3.22
C ALA A 277 45.30 -26.17 -3.98
N SER A 278 46.47 -25.58 -3.74
CA SER A 278 46.97 -24.43 -4.47
C SER A 278 48.44 -24.60 -4.83
N GLY A 279 48.86 -23.95 -5.90
CA GLY A 279 50.26 -23.81 -6.28
C GLY A 279 50.58 -22.35 -6.58
N GLY A 280 51.86 -22.01 -6.49
CA GLY A 280 52.33 -20.67 -6.81
C GLY A 280 53.82 -20.49 -6.64
N ALA A 281 54.26 -19.25 -6.61
CA ALA A 281 55.67 -18.87 -6.56
C ALA A 281 55.83 -17.41 -6.10
N GLY A 282 57.03 -17.05 -5.70
CA GLY A 282 57.46 -15.68 -5.52
C GLY A 282 57.36 -14.87 -6.82
N ILE A 283 56.67 -13.73 -6.77
CA ILE A 283 56.74 -12.68 -7.79
C ILE A 283 58.04 -11.89 -7.64
N THR A 284 58.44 -11.62 -6.40
CA THR A 284 59.71 -10.98 -6.06
C THR A 284 60.59 -11.95 -5.29
N ARG A 285 61.89 -11.86 -5.52
CA ARG A 285 62.90 -12.59 -4.75
C ARG A 285 63.31 -11.72 -3.57
N GLY A 286 62.80 -12.08 -2.41
CA GLY A 286 63.09 -11.48 -1.11
C GLY A 286 63.13 -12.57 -0.05
N PHE A 287 63.53 -12.22 1.16
CA PHE A 287 63.69 -13.19 2.25
C PHE A 287 62.40 -14.01 2.49
N GLY A 288 62.49 -15.34 2.41
CA GLY A 288 61.38 -16.25 2.63
C GLY A 288 60.41 -16.43 1.46
N SER A 289 60.66 -15.76 0.33
CA SER A 289 59.90 -15.93 -0.91
C SER A 289 60.45 -17.13 -1.70
N PRO A 290 59.66 -18.22 -1.88
CA PRO A 290 60.14 -19.41 -2.56
C PRO A 290 60.03 -19.31 -4.08
N ASP A 291 60.87 -20.05 -4.80
CA ASP A 291 60.75 -20.24 -6.25
C ASP A 291 59.49 -21.01 -6.64
N GLY A 292 59.00 -21.87 -5.74
CA GLY A 292 57.74 -22.57 -5.91
C GLY A 292 57.13 -22.97 -4.57
N ARG A 293 55.80 -22.87 -4.49
CA ARG A 293 55.00 -23.30 -3.34
C ARG A 293 53.85 -24.20 -3.78
N ALA A 294 53.61 -25.24 -2.99
CA ALA A 294 52.39 -26.04 -3.07
C ALA A 294 51.73 -26.09 -1.70
N VAL A 295 50.42 -25.87 -1.64
CA VAL A 295 49.65 -25.91 -0.39
C VAL A 295 48.50 -26.89 -0.56
N PHE A 296 48.31 -27.77 0.42
CA PHE A 296 47.18 -28.66 0.52
C PHE A 296 46.46 -28.42 1.85
N THR A 297 45.14 -28.31 1.82
CA THR A 297 44.32 -28.04 3.01
C THR A 297 43.23 -29.08 3.15
N VAL A 298 43.08 -29.60 4.36
CA VAL A 298 41.89 -30.34 4.78
C VAL A 298 41.34 -29.68 6.02
N GLY A 299 40.14 -29.14 5.91
CA GLY A 299 39.42 -28.48 6.98
C GLY A 299 38.09 -29.17 7.25
N TRP A 300 37.60 -29.04 8.47
CA TRP A 300 36.23 -29.36 8.84
C TRP A 300 35.67 -28.20 9.64
N ALA A 301 34.53 -27.68 9.20
CA ALA A 301 33.71 -26.74 9.97
C ALA A 301 32.40 -27.41 10.32
N GLN A 302 31.91 -27.22 11.53
CA GLN A 302 30.57 -27.64 11.89
C GLN A 302 29.56 -27.08 10.87
N PRO A 303 28.75 -27.91 10.17
CA PRO A 303 27.80 -27.42 9.17
C PRO A 303 26.93 -26.31 9.73
N ARG A 304 26.66 -25.29 8.92
CA ARG A 304 25.74 -24.21 9.31
C ARG A 304 24.33 -24.82 9.31
N GLU A 305 23.68 -24.87 10.46
CA GLU A 305 22.24 -25.13 10.52
C GLU A 305 21.55 -23.95 9.85
N VAL A 306 21.09 -24.16 8.61
CA VAL A 306 20.16 -23.24 7.97
C VAL A 306 18.87 -23.44 8.74
N ALA A 307 18.52 -22.50 9.62
CA ALA A 307 17.16 -22.44 10.13
C ALA A 307 16.24 -22.46 8.91
N PRO A 308 15.22 -23.34 8.85
CA PRO A 308 14.28 -23.32 7.74
C PRO A 308 13.79 -21.88 7.59
N GLU A 309 13.85 -21.36 6.36
CA GLU A 309 13.26 -20.07 6.02
C GLU A 309 11.90 -20.02 6.71
N ALA A 310 11.73 -19.04 7.61
CA ALA A 310 10.39 -18.69 8.04
C ALA A 310 9.60 -18.45 6.75
N PRO A 311 8.37 -18.97 6.63
CA PRO A 311 7.51 -18.59 5.51
C PRO A 311 7.54 -17.07 5.41
N ALA A 312 7.70 -16.54 4.19
CA ALA A 312 7.61 -15.10 3.96
C ALA A 312 6.39 -14.58 4.73
N GLU A 313 6.58 -13.55 5.55
CA GLU A 313 5.43 -12.92 6.19
C GLU A 313 4.49 -12.48 5.07
N PRO A 314 3.19 -12.79 5.18
CA PRO A 314 2.23 -12.45 4.14
C PRO A 314 2.26 -10.93 3.94
N THR A 315 2.42 -10.52 2.69
CA THR A 315 2.45 -9.10 2.30
C THR A 315 1.03 -8.54 2.38
N ASP A 316 0.93 -7.30 2.83
CA ASP A 316 -0.27 -6.45 2.82
C ASP A 316 0.18 -5.18 2.07
N THR A 317 -0.23 -5.08 0.81
CA THR A 317 0.35 -4.14 -0.17
C THR A 317 -0.17 -2.72 -0.03
N ASP A 318 -1.44 -2.55 0.31
CA ASP A 318 -2.09 -1.24 0.54
C ASP A 318 -2.24 -0.88 2.02
N GLY A 319 -2.03 -1.83 2.93
CA GLY A 319 -1.91 -1.58 4.36
C GLY A 319 -3.25 -1.47 5.07
N ASP A 320 -4.31 -2.06 4.54
CA ASP A 320 -5.65 -2.04 5.12
C ASP A 320 -5.85 -3.09 6.24
N GLY A 321 -4.89 -4.00 6.41
CA GLY A 321 -4.89 -5.04 7.43
C GLY A 321 -5.35 -6.41 6.95
N LEU A 322 -5.75 -6.54 5.69
CA LEU A 322 -5.87 -7.81 4.98
C LEU A 322 -4.54 -8.11 4.27
N VAL A 323 -4.25 -9.41 4.15
CA VAL A 323 -3.04 -9.84 3.43
C VAL A 323 -3.40 -10.10 1.98
N ASP A 324 -2.50 -9.82 1.03
CA ASP A 324 -2.74 -9.91 -0.42
C ASP A 324 -3.39 -11.24 -0.87
N GLU A 325 -3.19 -12.33 -0.12
CA GLU A 325 -3.77 -13.65 -0.42
C GLU A 325 -5.27 -13.78 -0.08
N ASN A 326 -5.75 -12.95 0.86
CA ASN A 326 -7.12 -12.91 1.37
C ASN A 326 -7.84 -11.60 1.01
N ASP A 327 -7.20 -10.77 0.19
CA ASP A 327 -7.66 -9.46 -0.24
C ASP A 327 -8.08 -9.54 -1.73
N ALA A 328 -9.30 -9.10 -2.03
CA ALA A 328 -9.85 -9.10 -3.38
C ALA A 328 -9.31 -7.92 -4.23
N CYS A 329 -8.84 -6.86 -3.59
CA CYS A 329 -8.25 -5.67 -4.19
C CYS A 329 -6.88 -5.30 -3.58
N PRO A 330 -5.81 -6.12 -3.73
CA PRO A 330 -4.50 -5.96 -3.05
C PRO A 330 -3.66 -4.72 -3.37
N SER A 331 -4.24 -3.66 -3.92
CA SER A 331 -3.55 -2.40 -4.20
C SER A 331 -4.41 -1.19 -3.91
N GLU A 332 -5.63 -1.40 -3.44
CA GLU A 332 -6.63 -0.38 -3.18
C GLU A 332 -7.15 -0.62 -1.76
N PRO A 333 -6.78 0.23 -0.80
CA PRO A 333 -7.13 -0.02 0.59
C PRO A 333 -8.64 0.06 0.78
N GLU A 334 -9.19 -0.92 1.51
CA GLU A 334 -10.55 -0.94 2.05
C GLU A 334 -10.94 0.39 2.72
N ASP A 335 -12.18 0.84 2.52
CA ASP A 335 -12.72 2.09 3.08
C ASP A 335 -13.68 1.87 4.24
N ALA A 336 -13.21 1.17 5.28
CA ALA A 336 -13.93 0.81 6.51
C ALA A 336 -15.05 1.78 6.96
N ASP A 337 -16.29 1.52 6.53
CA ASP A 337 -17.49 2.31 6.78
C ASP A 337 -18.70 1.48 7.28
N ASP A 338 -18.46 0.22 7.65
CA ASP A 338 -19.45 -0.79 8.06
C ASP A 338 -20.29 -1.40 6.90
N PHE A 339 -19.92 -1.12 5.64
CA PHE A 339 -20.45 -1.78 4.44
C PHE A 339 -19.39 -2.67 3.78
N GLU A 340 -19.73 -3.93 3.53
CA GLU A 340 -18.90 -4.94 2.86
C GLU A 340 -17.39 -5.07 3.23
N ASP A 341 -16.91 -4.52 4.36
CA ASP A 341 -15.48 -4.38 4.80
C ASP A 341 -14.62 -5.67 4.96
N THR A 342 -15.11 -6.82 4.51
CA THR A 342 -14.46 -8.13 4.73
C THR A 342 -13.69 -8.65 3.53
N ASP A 343 -13.82 -8.03 2.36
CA ASP A 343 -13.18 -8.50 1.13
C ASP A 343 -11.93 -7.71 0.71
N GLY A 344 -11.68 -6.54 1.30
CA GLY A 344 -10.48 -5.73 1.06
C GLY A 344 -10.62 -4.79 -0.14
N CYS A 345 -11.84 -4.57 -0.61
CA CYS A 345 -12.12 -3.69 -1.73
C CYS A 345 -12.88 -2.45 -1.24
N PRO A 346 -12.48 -1.23 -1.63
CA PRO A 346 -13.24 -0.06 -1.27
C PRO A 346 -14.60 0.01 -2.00
N ASP A 347 -15.65 0.38 -1.27
CA ASP A 347 -17.03 0.53 -1.72
C ASP A 347 -17.48 2.00 -1.64
N PRO A 348 -17.09 2.86 -2.60
CA PRO A 348 -17.32 4.30 -2.49
C PRO A 348 -18.76 4.78 -2.81
N ASP A 349 -19.69 3.87 -3.11
CA ASP A 349 -21.11 4.10 -3.44
C ASP A 349 -21.92 2.86 -3.05
N ASN A 350 -22.23 2.76 -1.76
CA ASN A 350 -22.77 1.55 -1.13
C ASN A 350 -24.17 1.13 -1.63
N ASP A 351 -24.99 2.06 -2.09
CA ASP A 351 -26.34 1.78 -2.61
C ASP A 351 -26.45 1.82 -4.15
N GLY A 352 -25.40 2.28 -4.83
CA GLY A 352 -25.24 2.23 -6.28
C GLY A 352 -26.14 3.19 -7.04
N ASP A 353 -26.55 4.30 -6.41
CA ASP A 353 -27.38 5.32 -7.04
C ASP A 353 -26.59 6.33 -7.90
N GLY A 354 -25.26 6.32 -7.79
CA GLY A 354 -24.33 7.19 -8.50
C GLY A 354 -23.89 8.44 -7.73
N VAL A 355 -24.31 8.59 -6.47
CA VAL A 355 -23.80 9.56 -5.49
C VAL A 355 -22.84 8.82 -4.54
N LEU A 356 -21.60 9.32 -4.40
CA LEU A 356 -20.61 8.67 -3.52
C LEU A 356 -21.01 8.86 -2.05
N ASP A 357 -20.71 7.91 -1.17
CA ASP A 357 -21.13 7.94 0.25
C ASP A 357 -20.71 9.22 0.99
N ALA A 358 -19.56 9.79 0.62
CA ALA A 358 -19.06 11.06 1.17
C ALA A 358 -19.96 12.27 0.86
N ASP A 359 -20.71 12.20 -0.26
CA ASP A 359 -21.63 13.22 -0.75
C ASP A 359 -23.11 12.78 -0.61
N ASP A 360 -23.37 11.54 -0.19
CA ASP A 360 -24.69 10.95 0.01
C ASP A 360 -25.24 11.22 1.42
N ARG A 361 -26.51 11.63 1.51
CA ARG A 361 -27.21 11.82 2.78
C ARG A 361 -27.87 10.54 3.30
N CYS A 362 -28.11 9.59 2.42
CA CYS A 362 -28.67 8.27 2.68
C CYS A 362 -27.81 7.16 2.04
N PRO A 363 -26.55 6.95 2.48
CA PRO A 363 -25.58 6.02 1.86
C PRO A 363 -26.01 4.56 1.67
N LEU A 364 -27.18 4.15 2.16
CA LEU A 364 -27.66 2.76 2.10
C LEU A 364 -29.05 2.66 1.43
N GLU A 365 -29.60 3.75 0.91
CA GLU A 365 -30.93 3.81 0.35
C GLU A 365 -30.93 4.64 -0.94
N ALA A 366 -30.85 3.96 -2.08
CA ALA A 366 -30.72 4.61 -3.38
C ALA A 366 -31.76 5.72 -3.63
N GLY A 367 -31.28 6.88 -4.05
CA GLY A 367 -32.07 8.05 -4.36
C GLY A 367 -31.57 8.81 -5.61
N PRO A 368 -32.29 9.87 -6.02
CA PRO A 368 -31.78 10.76 -7.04
C PRO A 368 -30.73 11.73 -6.47
N ALA A 369 -29.72 12.05 -7.28
CA ALA A 369 -28.72 13.05 -6.94
C ALA A 369 -29.33 14.43 -6.61
N GLU A 370 -30.47 14.77 -7.22
CA GLU A 370 -31.23 16.00 -6.90
C GLU A 370 -31.74 16.04 -5.45
N ASN A 371 -31.96 14.89 -4.83
CA ASN A 371 -32.31 14.74 -3.41
C ASN A 371 -31.11 14.29 -2.57
N GLY A 372 -29.87 14.46 -3.07
CA GLY A 372 -28.64 14.12 -2.35
C GLY A 372 -28.60 12.66 -1.90
N GLY A 373 -28.95 11.75 -2.81
CA GLY A 373 -28.87 10.29 -2.63
C GLY A 373 -29.99 9.67 -1.80
N CYS A 374 -30.96 10.47 -1.32
CA CYS A 374 -32.08 9.93 -0.56
C CYS A 374 -33.30 9.62 -1.43
N PRO A 375 -34.07 8.55 -1.14
CA PRO A 375 -35.29 8.24 -1.87
C PRO A 375 -36.31 9.37 -1.72
N ASP A 376 -37.02 9.68 -2.81
CA ASP A 376 -38.12 10.63 -2.78
C ASP A 376 -39.35 10.02 -2.07
N THR A 377 -40.04 10.85 -1.29
CA THR A 377 -41.33 10.52 -0.66
C THR A 377 -42.47 11.21 -1.39
N ASP A 378 -43.64 10.57 -1.40
CA ASP A 378 -44.91 11.07 -1.95
C ASP A 378 -45.98 10.78 -0.88
N THR A 379 -46.28 11.80 -0.08
CA THR A 379 -47.02 11.67 1.19
C THR A 379 -48.52 11.46 0.98
N ASP A 380 -49.10 12.07 -0.06
CA ASP A 380 -50.53 11.96 -0.37
C ASP A 380 -50.85 11.04 -1.56
N GLY A 381 -49.83 10.65 -2.34
CA GLY A 381 -49.91 9.59 -3.34
C GLY A 381 -50.48 10.03 -4.67
N ASP A 382 -50.37 11.32 -5.02
CA ASP A 382 -50.83 11.85 -6.30
C ASP A 382 -49.84 11.67 -7.47
N GLY A 383 -48.61 11.26 -7.16
CA GLY A 383 -47.54 11.01 -8.12
C GLY A 383 -46.55 12.17 -8.30
N ILE A 384 -46.71 13.26 -7.55
CA ILE A 384 -45.73 14.34 -7.41
C ILE A 384 -45.01 14.12 -6.08
N VAL A 385 -43.67 14.12 -6.11
CA VAL A 385 -42.87 13.88 -4.91
C VAL A 385 -42.92 15.10 -3.99
N ASP A 386 -42.87 14.91 -2.67
CA ASP A 386 -43.01 15.95 -1.63
C ASP A 386 -42.11 17.19 -1.87
N ARG A 387 -40.94 17.01 -2.49
CA ARG A 387 -40.01 18.12 -2.80
C ARG A 387 -40.43 18.99 -3.99
N LEU A 388 -41.29 18.47 -4.86
CA LEU A 388 -41.87 19.15 -6.02
C LEU A 388 -43.34 19.52 -5.81
N ASP A 389 -43.95 19.00 -4.75
CA ASP A 389 -45.35 19.18 -4.40
C ASP A 389 -45.55 20.42 -3.49
N ALA A 390 -46.40 21.35 -3.93
CA ALA A 390 -46.75 22.54 -3.15
C ALA A 390 -47.75 22.24 -2.00
N CYS A 391 -48.48 21.14 -2.09
CA CYS A 391 -49.51 20.69 -1.16
C CYS A 391 -49.33 19.22 -0.70
N VAL A 392 -48.12 18.88 -0.23
CA VAL A 392 -47.67 17.58 0.37
C VAL A 392 -48.70 16.68 1.09
N ASP A 393 -49.77 17.23 1.68
CA ASP A 393 -50.80 16.48 2.40
C ASP A 393 -52.18 16.42 1.72
N ARG A 394 -52.30 16.89 0.48
CA ARG A 394 -53.53 16.97 -0.28
C ARG A 394 -53.27 16.63 -1.75
N ALA A 395 -53.64 15.41 -2.11
CA ALA A 395 -53.51 14.92 -3.47
C ALA A 395 -54.19 15.83 -4.50
N GLU A 396 -53.45 16.13 -5.57
CA GLU A 396 -53.88 16.79 -6.80
C GLU A 396 -55.16 16.18 -7.40
N ASP A 397 -56.05 17.01 -7.94
CA ASP A 397 -57.32 16.59 -8.53
C ASP A 397 -57.38 16.52 -10.05
N ALA A 398 -56.24 16.58 -10.76
CA ALA A 398 -56.02 16.01 -12.11
C ALA A 398 -57.21 16.17 -13.08
N ASP A 399 -57.77 17.38 -13.15
CA ASP A 399 -58.94 17.72 -13.96
C ASP A 399 -58.55 18.48 -15.25
N GLY A 400 -57.26 18.76 -15.43
CA GLY A 400 -56.68 19.46 -16.56
C GLY A 400 -56.44 20.95 -16.31
N PHE A 401 -56.62 21.42 -15.08
CA PHE A 401 -56.29 22.76 -14.61
C PHE A 401 -55.14 22.68 -13.60
N GLU A 402 -54.06 23.40 -13.86
CA GLU A 402 -52.86 23.52 -13.00
C GLU A 402 -52.24 22.23 -12.37
N ASP A 403 -52.57 21.03 -12.88
CA ASP A 403 -52.12 19.67 -12.46
C ASP A 403 -50.59 19.43 -12.19
N GLU A 404 -49.70 20.39 -12.44
CA GLU A 404 -48.24 20.24 -12.28
C GLU A 404 -47.70 20.67 -10.91
N ASP A 405 -48.50 21.32 -10.06
CA ASP A 405 -48.03 21.89 -8.79
C ASP A 405 -48.33 21.04 -7.53
N GLY A 406 -49.17 20.01 -7.66
CA GLY A 406 -49.54 19.09 -6.58
C GLY A 406 -50.64 19.60 -5.66
N CYS A 407 -51.30 20.71 -6.01
CA CYS A 407 -52.35 21.30 -5.20
C CYS A 407 -53.73 21.17 -5.86
N PRO A 408 -54.71 20.49 -5.22
CA PRO A 408 -56.04 20.36 -5.80
C PRO A 408 -56.76 21.71 -5.90
N ASP A 409 -57.29 21.98 -7.10
CA ASP A 409 -57.97 23.21 -7.50
C ASP A 409 -59.48 23.01 -7.53
N GLU A 410 -60.12 23.09 -6.35
CA GLU A 410 -61.55 22.77 -6.23
C GLU A 410 -62.53 23.84 -6.82
N ASP A 411 -62.01 24.99 -7.30
CA ASP A 411 -62.75 26.14 -7.85
C ASP A 411 -61.86 26.87 -8.88
N ASN A 412 -61.71 26.27 -10.06
CA ASN A 412 -60.75 26.68 -11.10
C ASN A 412 -60.90 28.14 -11.57
N ASP A 413 -62.13 28.66 -11.63
CA ASP A 413 -62.40 30.02 -12.09
C ASP A 413 -62.67 31.05 -10.96
N GLY A 414 -62.72 30.58 -9.71
CA GLY A 414 -62.79 31.40 -8.51
C GLY A 414 -64.12 32.12 -8.32
N ASP A 415 -65.21 31.60 -8.89
CA ASP A 415 -66.52 32.23 -8.85
C ASP A 415 -67.33 31.91 -7.57
N GLN A 416 -66.74 31.12 -6.67
CA GLN A 416 -67.28 30.63 -5.41
C GLN A 416 -68.22 29.42 -5.54
N LEU A 417 -68.23 28.77 -6.70
CA LEU A 417 -68.91 27.51 -6.94
C LEU A 417 -67.88 26.45 -7.33
N LEU A 418 -67.76 25.40 -6.51
CA LEU A 418 -66.80 24.33 -6.79
C LEU A 418 -67.06 23.68 -8.16
N ASP A 419 -66.02 23.21 -8.85
CA ASP A 419 -66.12 22.66 -10.22
C ASP A 419 -67.16 21.55 -10.36
N ALA A 420 -67.28 20.69 -9.34
CA ALA A 420 -68.28 19.62 -9.29
C ALA A 420 -69.75 20.12 -9.27
N GLN A 421 -69.96 21.38 -8.93
CA GLN A 421 -71.25 22.07 -8.86
C GLN A 421 -71.42 23.15 -9.93
N ASP A 422 -70.37 23.43 -10.70
CA ASP A 422 -70.33 24.43 -11.75
C ASP A 422 -70.86 23.90 -13.10
N GLY A 423 -71.62 24.74 -13.80
CA GLY A 423 -72.05 24.45 -15.17
C GLY A 423 -70.96 24.75 -16.21
N CYS A 424 -70.02 25.63 -15.88
CA CYS A 424 -68.92 26.12 -16.68
C CYS A 424 -67.65 26.25 -15.81
N PRO A 425 -67.04 25.14 -15.36
CA PRO A 425 -65.94 25.13 -14.36
C PRO A 425 -64.73 26.05 -14.60
N ASN A 426 -64.53 26.51 -15.84
CA ASN A 426 -63.36 27.32 -16.23
C ASN A 426 -63.73 28.74 -16.66
N ASP A 427 -64.98 29.16 -16.50
CA ASP A 427 -65.51 30.43 -17.00
C ASP A 427 -66.36 31.11 -15.93
N ALA A 428 -65.73 31.97 -15.11
CA ALA A 428 -66.37 32.57 -13.95
C ALA A 428 -67.72 33.23 -14.23
N GLY A 429 -68.72 32.92 -13.40
CA GLY A 429 -70.06 33.46 -13.51
C GLY A 429 -70.79 33.62 -12.17
N PRO A 430 -72.05 34.06 -12.20
CA PRO A 430 -72.83 34.17 -10.99
C PRO A 430 -73.41 32.81 -10.58
N ILE A 431 -73.47 32.55 -9.28
CA ILE A 431 -74.20 31.40 -8.68
C ILE A 431 -75.64 31.30 -9.22
N ALA A 432 -76.29 32.44 -9.50
CA ALA A 432 -77.64 32.48 -10.08
C ALA A 432 -77.74 31.81 -11.46
N ASN A 433 -76.64 31.70 -12.21
CA ASN A 433 -76.52 31.04 -13.50
C ASN A 433 -75.70 29.73 -13.43
N ARG A 434 -75.53 29.14 -12.23
CA ARG A 434 -74.72 27.93 -12.00
C ARG A 434 -73.29 28.11 -12.52
N GLY A 435 -72.68 29.22 -12.14
CA GLY A 435 -71.30 29.59 -12.45
C GLY A 435 -70.98 29.90 -13.91
N CYS A 436 -71.93 29.70 -14.82
CA CYS A 436 -71.74 30.13 -16.20
C CYS A 436 -71.85 31.65 -16.37
N PRO A 437 -71.05 32.29 -17.24
CA PRO A 437 -71.15 33.71 -17.53
C PRO A 437 -72.54 34.08 -18.07
N ASP A 438 -73.07 35.22 -17.63
CA ASP A 438 -74.33 35.74 -18.16
C ASP A 438 -74.15 36.19 -19.62
N THR A 439 -75.10 35.82 -20.49
CA THR A 439 -75.18 36.33 -21.86
C THR A 439 -76.12 37.54 -21.95
N ASP A 440 -75.82 38.45 -22.87
CA ASP A 440 -76.64 39.60 -23.24
C ASP A 440 -76.64 39.67 -24.78
N ARG A 441 -77.61 38.98 -25.40
CA ARG A 441 -77.61 38.71 -26.85
C ARG A 441 -77.90 39.96 -27.69
N ASP A 442 -78.69 40.89 -27.17
CA ASP A 442 -79.07 42.11 -27.88
C ASP A 442 -78.30 43.36 -27.42
N GLY A 443 -77.52 43.24 -26.33
CA GLY A 443 -76.56 44.22 -25.86
C GLY A 443 -77.20 45.41 -25.14
N ASP A 444 -78.35 45.20 -24.51
CA ASP A 444 -79.15 46.26 -23.91
C ASP A 444 -78.88 46.51 -22.42
N THR A 445 -77.91 45.78 -21.85
CA THR A 445 -77.47 45.76 -20.44
C THR A 445 -78.35 44.95 -19.48
N VAL A 446 -79.44 44.35 -19.95
CA VAL A 446 -80.21 43.36 -19.20
C VAL A 446 -79.80 41.97 -19.68
N VAL A 447 -79.27 41.15 -18.78
CA VAL A 447 -78.84 39.80 -19.12
C VAL A 447 -80.03 38.95 -19.58
N ASP A 448 -79.81 38.03 -20.53
CA ASP A 448 -80.85 37.24 -21.19
C ASP A 448 -81.79 36.53 -20.20
N ARG A 449 -81.26 36.06 -19.05
CA ARG A 449 -82.06 35.37 -18.01
C ARG A 449 -83.01 36.29 -17.24
N LEU A 450 -82.82 37.61 -17.30
CA LEU A 450 -83.64 38.64 -16.65
C LEU A 450 -84.36 39.55 -17.67
N ASP A 451 -84.04 39.44 -18.95
CA ASP A 451 -84.61 40.22 -20.03
C ASP A 451 -85.91 39.58 -20.52
N ASN A 452 -87.01 40.33 -20.55
CA ASN A 452 -88.29 39.84 -21.08
C ASN A 452 -88.31 39.74 -22.63
N CYS A 453 -87.35 40.38 -23.30
CA CYS A 453 -87.20 40.47 -24.74
C CYS A 453 -85.75 40.19 -25.21
N PRO A 454 -85.17 38.99 -24.97
CA PRO A 454 -83.73 38.70 -25.15
C PRO A 454 -83.12 38.86 -26.56
N ASP A 455 -83.91 39.25 -27.55
CA ASP A 455 -83.51 39.43 -28.95
C ASP A 455 -83.89 40.83 -29.48
N GLU A 456 -84.35 41.76 -28.62
CA GLU A 456 -84.81 43.11 -28.97
C GLU A 456 -84.36 44.15 -27.93
N ALA A 457 -83.26 44.84 -28.23
CA ALA A 457 -82.67 45.81 -27.30
C ALA A 457 -83.67 46.87 -26.80
N GLY A 458 -83.82 46.93 -25.48
CA GLY A 458 -84.71 47.83 -24.76
C GLY A 458 -83.99 48.64 -23.68
N THR A 459 -84.61 48.72 -22.50
CA THR A 459 -84.08 49.49 -21.37
C THR A 459 -84.29 48.72 -20.07
N VAL A 460 -83.38 48.91 -19.11
CA VAL A 460 -83.48 48.30 -17.76
C VAL A 460 -84.83 48.60 -17.07
N GLU A 461 -85.37 49.83 -17.20
CA GLU A 461 -86.68 50.20 -16.62
C GLU A 461 -87.83 49.36 -17.21
N ASN A 462 -87.72 49.00 -18.48
CA ASN A 462 -88.69 48.17 -19.18
C ASN A 462 -88.27 46.69 -19.27
N GLN A 463 -87.36 46.22 -18.41
CA GLN A 463 -86.94 44.80 -18.37
C GLN A 463 -86.47 44.29 -19.74
N GLY A 464 -85.60 45.09 -20.36
CA GLY A 464 -84.97 44.80 -21.64
C GLY A 464 -85.85 44.92 -22.89
N CYS A 465 -87.09 45.40 -22.73
CA CYS A 465 -87.98 45.63 -23.87
C CYS A 465 -88.14 47.12 -24.25
N VAL A 466 -88.42 47.41 -25.52
CA VAL A 466 -88.79 48.76 -25.98
C VAL A 466 -90.12 49.24 -25.36
N ALA A 467 -91.09 48.32 -25.22
CA ALA A 467 -92.39 48.61 -24.63
C ALA A 467 -92.39 48.42 -23.11
N ARG A 468 -93.19 49.23 -22.40
CA ARG A 468 -93.37 49.09 -20.95
C ARG A 468 -93.99 47.75 -20.57
N GLN A 469 -93.29 47.00 -19.73
CA GLN A 469 -93.68 45.66 -19.28
C GLN A 469 -94.60 45.72 -18.05
N GLN A 470 -95.47 44.71 -17.92
CA GLN A 470 -96.33 44.45 -16.76
C GLN A 470 -95.94 43.18 -16.00
N VAL A 471 -94.85 42.52 -16.42
CA VAL A 471 -94.25 41.35 -15.79
C VAL A 471 -92.75 41.55 -15.71
N GLN A 472 -92.11 41.00 -14.68
CA GLN A 472 -90.66 41.02 -14.49
C GLN A 472 -90.18 39.60 -14.23
N ILE A 473 -89.13 39.18 -14.92
CA ILE A 473 -88.43 37.94 -14.58
C ILE A 473 -87.50 38.23 -13.41
N THR A 474 -87.62 37.42 -12.37
CA THR A 474 -86.70 37.43 -11.22
C THR A 474 -86.26 35.99 -10.96
N GLU A 475 -85.24 35.79 -10.12
CA GLU A 475 -84.71 34.46 -9.77
C GLU A 475 -85.83 33.48 -9.38
N GLY A 476 -86.13 32.54 -10.28
CA GLY A 476 -87.09 31.47 -10.09
C GLY A 476 -88.58 31.85 -10.15
N ARG A 477 -88.97 33.08 -10.54
CA ARG A 477 -90.39 33.49 -10.63
C ARG A 477 -90.64 34.63 -11.62
N LEU A 478 -91.84 34.60 -12.23
CA LEU A 478 -92.39 35.74 -12.97
C LEU A 478 -93.26 36.60 -12.03
N VAL A 479 -92.88 37.85 -11.82
CA VAL A 479 -93.61 38.80 -10.97
C VAL A 479 -94.52 39.66 -11.83
N ILE A 480 -95.83 39.53 -11.66
CA ILE A 480 -96.82 40.43 -12.29
C ILE A 480 -96.88 41.77 -11.53
N LEU A 481 -96.88 42.87 -12.27
CA LEU A 481 -96.91 44.24 -11.73
C LEU A 481 -98.34 44.81 -11.59
N ASP A 482 -99.34 44.07 -12.07
CA ASP A 482 -100.77 44.41 -11.96
C ASP A 482 -101.58 43.16 -11.57
N LYS A 483 -102.87 43.33 -11.28
CA LYS A 483 -103.75 42.27 -10.78
C LYS A 483 -104.55 41.63 -11.89
N VAL A 484 -104.68 40.31 -11.84
CA VAL A 484 -105.66 39.57 -12.64
C VAL A 484 -107.03 39.68 -11.97
N TYR A 485 -107.99 40.25 -12.68
CA TYR A 485 -109.36 40.45 -12.18
C TYR A 485 -110.31 39.39 -12.71
N PHE A 486 -111.10 38.83 -11.81
CA PHE A 486 -112.15 37.86 -12.13
C PHE A 486 -113.54 38.44 -11.89
N ALA A 487 -114.55 37.95 -12.60
CA ALA A 487 -115.94 38.23 -12.25
C ALA A 487 -116.26 37.74 -10.82
N THR A 488 -117.13 38.46 -10.12
CA THR A 488 -117.46 38.16 -8.71
C THR A 488 -117.91 36.72 -8.55
N ASN A 489 -117.24 35.98 -7.65
CA ASN A 489 -117.49 34.56 -7.34
C ASN A 489 -117.44 33.62 -8.58
N ARG A 490 -116.68 34.01 -9.61
CA ARG A 490 -116.46 33.26 -10.84
C ARG A 490 -114.96 33.20 -11.18
N ASP A 491 -114.65 32.32 -12.10
CA ASP A 491 -113.37 32.06 -12.78
C ASP A 491 -113.25 32.78 -14.13
N THR A 492 -114.31 33.46 -14.58
CA THR A 492 -114.27 34.29 -15.78
C THR A 492 -113.32 35.48 -15.61
N ILE A 493 -112.23 35.50 -16.37
CA ILE A 493 -111.27 36.60 -16.42
C ILE A 493 -111.93 37.84 -17.02
N GLN A 494 -111.77 38.99 -16.37
CA GLN A 494 -112.28 40.26 -16.89
C GLN A 494 -111.34 40.83 -17.95
N SER A 495 -111.91 41.47 -18.97
CA SER A 495 -111.16 42.02 -20.11
C SER A 495 -110.03 42.99 -19.75
N ARG A 496 -110.14 43.70 -18.62
CA ARG A 496 -109.06 44.55 -18.09
C ARG A 496 -107.76 43.81 -17.78
N SER A 497 -107.80 42.48 -17.62
CA SER A 497 -106.63 41.65 -17.30
C SER A 497 -105.94 41.09 -18.53
N PHE A 498 -106.56 41.16 -19.71
CA PHE A 498 -106.01 40.55 -20.94
C PHE A 498 -104.67 41.16 -21.34
N ARG A 499 -104.51 42.48 -21.21
CA ARG A 499 -103.23 43.15 -21.52
C ARG A 499 -102.06 42.60 -20.69
N LEU A 500 -102.29 42.33 -19.40
CA LEU A 500 -101.29 41.72 -18.52
C LEU A 500 -101.01 40.28 -18.93
N LEU A 501 -102.05 39.48 -19.17
CA LEU A 501 -101.91 38.08 -19.54
C LEU A 501 -101.25 37.90 -20.91
N ASP A 502 -101.54 38.77 -21.89
CA ASP A 502 -100.89 38.80 -23.20
C ASP A 502 -99.39 39.10 -23.06
N ASN A 503 -99.03 39.98 -22.11
CA ASN A 503 -97.63 40.28 -21.84
C ASN A 503 -96.92 39.09 -21.19
N VAL A 504 -97.55 38.42 -20.21
CA VAL A 504 -97.03 37.18 -19.61
C VAL A 504 -96.84 36.11 -20.68
N ALA A 505 -97.83 35.89 -21.56
CA ALA A 505 -97.72 34.93 -22.65
C ALA A 505 -96.56 35.26 -23.61
N ARG A 506 -96.34 36.55 -23.93
CA ARG A 506 -95.22 36.95 -24.77
C ARG A 506 -93.87 36.62 -24.13
N VAL A 507 -93.71 36.94 -22.85
CA VAL A 507 -92.48 36.63 -22.10
C VAL A 507 -92.26 35.12 -22.09
N LEU A 508 -93.27 34.32 -21.74
CA LEU A 508 -93.13 32.86 -21.76
C LEU A 508 -92.75 32.29 -23.14
N ASN A 509 -93.21 32.90 -24.24
CA ASN A 509 -92.81 32.49 -25.59
C ASN A 509 -91.38 32.92 -25.97
N ALA A 510 -90.88 34.02 -25.39
CA ALA A 510 -89.51 34.49 -25.60
C ALA A 510 -88.47 33.67 -24.81
N HIS A 511 -88.92 32.93 -23.79
CA HIS A 511 -88.10 32.08 -22.93
C HIS A 511 -88.46 30.59 -23.06
N PRO A 512 -88.11 29.92 -24.18
CA PRO A 512 -88.39 28.50 -24.38
C PRO A 512 -87.70 27.59 -23.33
N GLU A 513 -86.67 28.09 -22.64
CA GLU A 513 -86.01 27.45 -21.50
C GLU A 513 -86.91 27.34 -20.25
N ILE A 514 -87.96 28.16 -20.12
CA ILE A 514 -88.96 28.05 -19.05
C ILE A 514 -89.91 26.91 -19.39
N GLN A 515 -89.48 25.69 -19.08
CA GLN A 515 -90.22 24.47 -19.43
C GLN A 515 -91.50 24.27 -18.62
N ARG A 516 -91.57 24.83 -17.40
CA ARG A 516 -92.70 24.62 -16.47
C ARG A 516 -93.01 25.90 -15.71
N VAL A 517 -94.29 26.26 -15.69
CA VAL A 517 -94.83 27.38 -14.91
C VAL A 517 -95.90 26.86 -13.98
N ARG A 518 -95.82 27.22 -12.69
CA ARG A 518 -96.86 26.96 -11.71
C ARG A 518 -97.69 28.22 -11.53
N VAL A 519 -98.98 28.15 -11.86
CA VAL A 519 -99.94 29.23 -11.64
C VAL A 519 -100.66 28.99 -10.32
N GLU A 520 -100.63 29.97 -9.42
CA GLU A 520 -101.26 29.88 -8.10
C GLU A 520 -102.44 30.86 -7.99
N GLY A 521 -103.58 30.36 -7.52
CA GLY A 521 -104.77 31.16 -7.24
C GLY A 521 -104.98 31.30 -5.74
N HIS A 522 -105.34 32.50 -5.28
CA HIS A 522 -105.64 32.77 -3.87
C HIS A 522 -107.03 33.38 -3.70
N THR A 523 -107.64 33.15 -2.54
CA THR A 523 -108.92 33.75 -2.11
C THR A 523 -108.73 34.42 -0.74
N ASP A 524 -109.72 35.20 -0.30
CA ASP A 524 -109.74 35.69 1.08
C ASP A 524 -110.25 34.60 2.03
N ASP A 525 -110.20 34.88 3.33
CA ASP A 525 -110.66 33.99 4.40
C ASP A 525 -112.19 34.03 4.61
N ARG A 526 -112.94 34.64 3.69
CA ARG A 526 -114.38 34.82 3.83
C ARG A 526 -115.12 33.71 3.10
N GLY A 527 -115.98 33.00 3.84
CA GLY A 527 -116.88 31.99 3.27
C GLY A 527 -116.47 30.57 3.64
N ASP A 528 -116.84 29.61 2.79
CA ASP A 528 -116.56 28.19 2.98
C ASP A 528 -115.21 27.82 2.36
N ASP A 529 -114.31 27.20 3.14
CA ASP A 529 -112.94 26.88 2.73
C ASP A 529 -112.91 25.95 1.51
N GLN A 530 -113.78 24.94 1.47
CA GLN A 530 -113.83 23.99 0.35
C GLN A 530 -114.23 24.70 -0.95
N ARG A 531 -115.20 25.61 -0.87
CA ARG A 531 -115.62 26.46 -1.98
C ARG A 531 -114.52 27.43 -2.41
N ASN A 532 -113.79 28.00 -1.47
CA ASN A 532 -112.67 28.91 -1.73
C ASN A 532 -111.51 28.18 -2.42
N MET A 533 -111.16 26.97 -1.99
CA MET A 533 -110.16 26.11 -2.66
C MET A 533 -110.57 25.73 -4.08
N GLN A 534 -111.84 25.37 -4.30
CA GLN A 534 -112.33 25.08 -5.65
C GLN A 534 -112.33 26.33 -6.53
N LEU A 535 -112.65 27.50 -5.97
CA LEU A 535 -112.67 28.77 -6.70
C LEU A 535 -111.25 29.22 -7.08
N SER A 536 -110.27 29.13 -6.18
CA SER A 536 -108.88 29.45 -6.50
C SER A 536 -108.30 28.52 -7.56
N GLN A 537 -108.56 27.21 -7.46
CA GLN A 537 -108.11 26.23 -8.44
C GLN A 537 -108.66 26.54 -9.85
N ARG A 538 -109.98 26.76 -9.99
CA ARG A 538 -110.58 27.11 -11.29
C ARG A 538 -110.06 28.44 -11.85
N ARG A 539 -109.73 29.41 -10.98
CA ARG A 539 -109.11 30.68 -11.40
C ARG A 539 -107.69 30.49 -11.93
N ALA A 540 -106.90 29.63 -11.27
CA ALA A 540 -105.57 29.28 -11.75
C ALA A 540 -105.65 28.54 -13.09
N GLU A 541 -106.56 27.55 -13.21
CA GLU A 541 -106.83 26.82 -14.45
C GLU A 541 -107.27 27.75 -15.58
N ALA A 542 -108.15 28.72 -15.33
CA ALA A 542 -108.56 29.70 -16.34
C ALA A 542 -107.39 30.57 -16.83
N VAL A 543 -106.41 30.88 -15.97
CA VAL A 543 -105.19 31.58 -16.37
C VAL A 543 -104.27 30.65 -17.16
N VAL A 544 -104.13 29.38 -16.76
CA VAL A 544 -103.38 28.38 -17.52
C VAL A 544 -103.97 28.19 -18.91
N GLU A 545 -105.31 28.06 -19.02
CA GLU A 545 -106.01 27.92 -20.30
C GLU A 545 -105.84 29.15 -21.20
N TYR A 546 -105.69 30.35 -20.62
CA TYR A 546 -105.41 31.56 -21.38
C TYR A 546 -103.96 31.62 -21.91
N LEU A 547 -103.01 31.11 -21.13
CA LEU A 547 -101.57 31.14 -21.44
C LEU A 547 -101.11 29.98 -22.31
N ALA A 548 -101.89 28.89 -22.38
CA ALA A 548 -101.68 27.73 -23.25
C ALA A 548 -102.03 28.05 -24.70
#